data_AF-A0A0F9VMM0-F1
#
_entry.id   AF-A0A0F9VMM0-F1
#
_cell.length_a   1.000
_cell.length_b   1.000
_cell.length_c   1.000
_cell.angle_alpha   90.00
_cell.angle_beta   90.00
_cell.angle_gamma   90.00
#
_symmetry.space_group_name_H-M   'P 1'
#
loop_
_entity.id
_entity.type
_entity.pdbx_description
1 polymer ?
#
loop_
_entity_poly.entity_id
_entity_poly.type
_entity_poly.pdbx_seq_one_letter_code
_entity_poly.pdbx_strand_id
1 'polypeptide(L)'
;MTTALSVARVELSKQLNDDWVSTSTGAGSVTTIVDALLKAKQNAWIGKDMYDLITESGHASVDEERQISSLVGSTGILTVLAHDNTTGTSMDYEVHRLFTASEKRIALIAAARMAYPDIHEKIWDESLVSGNWFKDGSFEIWTSSSALTYWTTTTSTITKTTSSPYYKHGATSCKISTAAGTVKQSISNWDDLKRLAGHTVTFSIQAWCDTASCLRVSINDGVNSQTYSSYHTGDSAWTNDDPRVDSMYAQQFIDWNATEITLTIHHEIAAATSYVDDARAIGPYQPRLFIDQLGLAQEKPVQVEIEPYNYSTDEPWSIVFNSRLDTELGYIYLPSSVQRDRRLRIKGIGYLDFLVSGASSTDWAATININSPQTDILIAQAIVYLYTRKSLPNFSRSTNEDFQNTVNYWERELKKRIGKFGMEIPSIPSRFQ
;
A
#
# COMPACT_ATOMS: atom_id res chain seq x y z
N MET A 1 -2.02 1.77 11.21
CA MET A 1 -1.22 2.82 11.85
C MET A 1 0.13 2.82 11.17
N THR A 2 0.61 3.97 10.70
CA THR A 2 1.86 4.07 9.93
C THR A 2 2.83 5.02 10.62
N THR A 3 4.13 4.86 10.37
CA THR A 3 5.19 5.75 10.88
C THR A 3 5.82 6.49 9.70
N ALA A 4 5.95 7.81 9.79
CA ALA A 4 6.63 8.60 8.75
C ALA A 4 8.15 8.44 8.83
N LEU A 5 8.82 8.54 7.68
CA LEU A 5 10.29 8.45 7.58
C LEU A 5 10.97 9.56 8.40
N SER A 6 10.40 10.77 8.43
CA SER A 6 10.85 11.88 9.29
C SER A 6 10.79 11.53 10.77
N VAL A 7 9.72 10.89 11.23
CA VAL A 7 9.56 10.45 12.62
C VAL A 7 10.60 9.37 12.96
N ALA A 8 10.82 8.41 12.06
CA ALA A 8 11.86 7.39 12.23
C ALA A 8 13.27 8.00 12.28
N ARG A 9 13.55 9.06 11.51
CA ARG A 9 14.83 9.80 11.56
C ARG A 9 15.05 10.48 12.91
N VAL A 10 14.02 11.13 13.46
CA VAL A 10 14.10 11.76 14.78
C VAL A 10 14.40 10.69 15.84
N GLU A 11 13.68 9.56 15.81
CA GLU A 11 13.92 8.47 16.78
C GLU A 11 15.31 7.86 16.63
N LEU A 12 15.80 7.65 15.40
CA LEU A 12 17.17 7.23 15.15
C LEU A 12 18.19 8.21 15.76
N SER A 13 17.96 9.51 15.59
CA SER A 13 18.84 10.55 16.14
C SER A 13 18.84 10.52 17.67
N LYS A 14 17.67 10.31 18.30
CA LYS A 14 17.57 10.17 19.76
C LYS A 14 18.35 8.97 20.27
N GLN A 15 18.23 7.82 19.60
CA GLN A 15 18.92 6.60 20.01
C GLN A 15 20.43 6.65 19.79
N LEU A 16 20.89 7.44 18.81
CA LEU A 16 22.31 7.77 18.64
C LEU A 16 22.81 8.88 19.57
N ASN A 17 21.93 9.48 20.38
CA ASN A 17 22.22 10.69 21.17
C ASN A 17 22.75 11.86 20.28
N ASP A 18 22.25 11.91 19.05
CA ASP A 18 22.54 12.91 18.01
C ASP A 18 21.36 13.87 17.79
N ASP A 19 20.26 13.70 18.54
CA ASP A 19 19.07 14.55 18.41
C ASP A 19 19.33 15.95 18.95
N TRP A 20 19.33 16.92 18.04
CA TRP A 20 19.24 18.33 18.39
C TRP A 20 18.34 19.04 17.40
N VAL A 21 17.25 19.58 17.92
CA VAL A 21 16.23 20.31 17.17
C VAL A 21 16.05 21.68 17.78
N SER A 22 15.76 22.67 16.94
CA SER A 22 15.43 24.00 17.43
C SER A 22 14.63 24.80 16.41
N THR A 23 14.23 25.99 16.85
CA THR A 23 13.48 26.95 16.06
C THR A 23 14.26 28.26 16.06
N SER A 24 14.57 28.79 14.88
CA SER A 24 15.34 30.03 14.77
C SER A 24 14.66 31.19 15.51
N THR A 25 15.44 31.97 16.27
CA THR A 25 14.91 33.09 17.07
C THR A 25 15.20 34.46 16.43
N GLY A 26 15.94 34.48 15.32
CA GLY A 26 16.23 35.70 14.58
C GLY A 26 16.30 35.45 13.07
N ALA A 27 16.17 36.53 12.30
CA ALA A 27 16.33 36.46 10.85
C ALA A 27 17.77 36.11 10.50
N GLY A 28 17.92 35.02 9.76
CA GLY A 28 19.17 34.59 9.18
C GLY A 28 19.37 35.09 7.75
N SER A 29 20.24 34.39 7.03
CA SER A 29 20.51 34.57 5.61
C SER A 29 20.44 33.20 4.93
N VAL A 30 20.69 33.13 3.64
CA VAL A 30 20.92 31.85 2.95
C VAL A 30 22.07 31.06 3.57
N THR A 31 23.06 31.73 4.19
CA THR A 31 24.27 31.12 4.75
C THR A 31 24.34 31.11 6.28
N THR A 32 23.30 31.56 6.97
CA THR A 32 23.35 31.69 8.44
C THR A 32 22.01 31.42 9.09
N ILE A 33 21.97 30.57 10.12
CA ILE A 33 20.80 30.40 11.01
C ILE A 33 21.08 31.11 12.33
N VAL A 34 20.10 31.86 12.84
CA VAL A 34 20.23 32.65 14.09
C VAL A 34 19.31 32.11 15.16
N ASP A 35 19.89 31.59 16.24
CA ASP A 35 19.17 30.96 17.33
C ASP A 35 19.83 31.23 18.69
N ALA A 36 19.07 31.82 19.60
CA ALA A 36 19.53 32.14 20.95
C ALA A 36 19.91 30.91 21.78
N LEU A 37 19.30 29.74 21.52
CA LEU A 37 19.62 28.50 22.24
C LEU A 37 21.01 27.96 21.88
N LEU A 38 21.52 28.28 20.69
CA LEU A 38 22.90 27.96 20.31
C LEU A 38 23.93 28.69 21.18
N LYS A 39 23.55 29.77 21.88
CA LYS A 39 24.46 30.47 22.79
C LYS A 39 24.89 29.66 24.00
N ALA A 40 24.08 28.66 24.37
CA ALA A 40 24.40 27.74 25.45
C ALA A 40 25.42 26.66 25.03
N LYS A 41 25.79 26.58 23.73
CA LYS A 41 26.69 25.57 23.18
C LYS A 41 28.10 26.14 23.03
N GLN A 42 29.10 25.29 23.28
CA GLN A 42 30.49 25.65 23.04
C GLN A 42 30.76 25.75 21.54
N ASN A 43 31.67 26.62 21.09
CA ASN A 43 32.01 26.72 19.67
C ASN A 43 32.49 25.39 19.07
N ALA A 44 33.18 24.57 19.86
CA ALA A 44 33.66 23.24 19.45
C ALA A 44 32.56 22.16 19.44
N TRP A 45 31.34 22.47 19.86
CA TRP A 45 30.21 21.55 19.78
C TRP A 45 29.83 21.26 18.32
N ILE A 46 30.11 22.20 17.41
CA ILE A 46 29.85 22.06 15.97
C ILE A 46 31.16 22.12 15.19
N GLY A 47 31.34 21.17 14.27
CA GLY A 47 32.52 21.04 13.41
C GLY A 47 32.18 21.05 11.92
N LYS A 48 33.23 21.02 11.09
CA LYS A 48 33.11 21.12 9.61
C LYS A 48 32.39 19.93 8.96
N ASP A 49 32.26 18.80 9.64
CA ASP A 49 31.63 17.59 9.08
C ASP A 49 30.18 17.38 9.56
N MET A 50 29.59 18.42 10.16
CA MET A 50 28.22 18.41 10.67
C MET A 50 27.28 19.12 9.70
N TYR A 51 26.01 18.77 9.74
CA TYR A 51 25.00 19.27 8.80
C TYR A 51 23.79 19.80 9.55
N ASP A 52 23.15 20.82 9.00
CA ASP A 52 21.81 21.20 9.39
C ASP A 52 20.78 20.61 8.41
N LEU A 53 19.54 20.50 8.85
CA LEU A 53 18.39 20.14 8.03
C LEU A 53 17.23 21.08 8.39
N ILE A 54 16.67 21.78 7.41
CA ILE A 54 15.46 22.58 7.62
C ILE A 54 14.25 21.65 7.65
N THR A 55 13.42 21.78 8.68
CA THR A 55 12.23 20.94 8.91
C THR A 55 10.93 21.72 8.99
N GLU A 56 10.99 23.05 8.85
CA GLU A 56 9.83 23.93 8.84
C GLU A 56 8.85 23.60 7.70
N SER A 57 7.63 23.22 8.07
CA SER A 57 6.61 22.86 7.10
C SER A 57 6.18 24.06 6.25
N GLY A 58 6.13 23.88 4.93
CA GLY A 58 5.73 24.95 4.00
C GLY A 58 6.82 25.98 3.71
N HIS A 59 8.01 25.86 4.30
CA HIS A 59 9.16 26.66 3.89
C HIS A 59 9.74 26.16 2.56
N ALA A 60 10.22 27.08 1.73
CA ALA A 60 10.75 26.74 0.40
C ALA A 60 12.04 25.89 0.43
N SER A 61 12.77 25.94 1.56
CA SER A 61 13.94 25.10 1.81
C SER A 61 13.68 23.94 2.75
N VAL A 62 12.42 23.54 2.95
CA VAL A 62 12.11 22.32 3.72
C VAL A 62 12.85 21.12 3.13
N ASP A 63 13.37 20.26 4.00
CA ASP A 63 14.14 19.07 3.66
C ASP A 63 15.51 19.31 3.00
N GLU A 64 15.94 20.57 2.88
CA GLU A 64 17.30 20.92 2.49
C GLU A 64 18.27 20.69 3.66
N GLU A 65 19.29 19.86 3.43
CA GLU A 65 20.43 19.76 4.33
C GLU A 65 21.63 20.56 3.81
N ARG A 66 22.37 21.23 4.69
CA ARG A 66 23.58 21.97 4.33
C ARG A 66 24.70 21.70 5.32
N GLN A 67 25.93 21.78 4.83
CA GLN A 67 27.11 21.56 5.66
C GLN A 67 27.33 22.78 6.55
N ILE A 68 27.58 22.54 7.83
CA ILE A 68 27.86 23.59 8.80
C ILE A 68 29.34 23.93 8.76
N SER A 69 29.63 25.21 8.60
CA SER A 69 30.99 25.76 8.55
C SER A 69 31.52 26.10 9.93
N SER A 70 30.69 26.69 10.79
CA SER A 70 31.06 27.15 12.12
C SER A 70 29.85 27.51 12.99
N LEU A 71 30.08 27.59 14.30
CA LEU A 71 29.18 28.15 15.28
C LEU A 71 29.86 29.30 16.03
N VAL A 72 29.19 30.44 16.12
CA VAL A 72 29.57 31.57 16.99
C VAL A 72 28.68 31.57 18.22
N GLY A 73 29.11 30.88 19.30
CA GLY A 73 28.33 30.71 20.52
C GLY A 73 28.02 32.01 21.29
N SER A 74 28.79 33.09 21.11
CA SER A 74 28.44 34.38 21.74
C SER A 74 27.20 35.03 21.11
N THR A 75 26.94 34.78 19.83
CA THR A 75 25.83 35.37 19.07
C THR A 75 24.71 34.38 18.78
N GLY A 76 24.99 33.07 18.83
CA GLY A 76 24.05 32.02 18.43
C GLY A 76 23.90 31.91 16.92
N ILE A 77 24.94 32.27 16.17
CA ILE A 77 24.93 32.23 14.71
C ILE A 77 25.61 30.95 14.24
N LEU A 78 24.83 30.12 13.56
CA LEU A 78 25.30 28.96 12.80
C LEU A 78 25.61 29.39 11.37
N THR A 79 26.83 29.19 10.90
CA THR A 79 27.20 29.47 9.50
C THR A 79 27.14 28.18 8.70
N VAL A 80 26.39 28.17 7.62
CA VAL A 80 26.10 26.99 6.78
C VAL A 80 26.42 27.28 5.32
N LEU A 81 26.61 26.24 4.52
CA LEU A 81 26.54 26.38 3.06
C LEU A 81 25.16 26.92 2.67
N ALA A 82 25.11 27.68 1.58
CA ALA A 82 23.91 28.41 1.21
C ALA A 82 22.71 27.47 0.98
N HIS A 83 21.63 27.67 1.75
CA HIS A 83 20.28 27.21 1.43
C HIS A 83 19.74 27.97 0.23
N ASP A 84 18.78 27.40 -0.49
CA ASP A 84 18.22 28.05 -1.67
C ASP A 84 17.40 29.29 -1.32
N ASN A 85 16.90 29.35 -0.08
CA ASN A 85 16.14 30.48 0.45
C ASN A 85 16.71 31.01 1.77
N THR A 86 16.37 32.25 2.08
CA THR A 86 16.81 32.91 3.31
C THR A 86 16.20 32.22 4.52
N THR A 87 17.02 31.85 5.49
CA THR A 87 16.51 31.30 6.75
C THR A 87 15.87 32.43 7.58
N GLY A 88 14.54 32.35 7.75
CA GLY A 88 13.75 33.34 8.47
C GLY A 88 13.82 33.21 10.00
N THR A 89 12.99 33.99 10.69
CA THR A 89 12.68 33.78 12.12
C THR A 89 11.58 32.71 12.24
N SER A 90 11.56 31.97 13.34
CA SER A 90 10.59 30.89 13.59
C SER A 90 10.68 29.75 12.57
N MET A 91 11.90 29.41 12.15
CA MET A 91 12.16 28.28 11.26
C MET A 91 12.63 27.08 12.06
N ASP A 92 11.89 25.99 12.00
CA ASP A 92 12.30 24.71 12.56
C ASP A 92 13.45 24.08 11.74
N TYR A 93 14.45 23.60 12.46
CA TYR A 93 15.62 22.93 11.90
C TYR A 93 16.24 21.96 12.90
N GLU A 94 17.11 21.10 12.37
CA GLU A 94 17.84 20.11 13.13
C GLU A 94 19.34 20.20 12.85
N VAL A 95 20.15 19.73 13.81
CA VAL A 95 21.60 19.61 13.63
C VAL A 95 22.03 18.15 13.78
N HIS A 96 22.75 17.69 12.76
CA HIS A 96 23.22 16.33 12.57
C HIS A 96 24.73 16.28 12.76
N ARG A 97 25.19 15.72 13.89
CA ARG A 97 26.62 15.76 14.28
C ARG A 97 27.36 14.47 13.94
N LEU A 98 26.67 13.33 13.95
CA LEU A 98 27.27 12.02 13.70
C LEU A 98 27.09 11.54 12.25
N PHE A 99 25.87 11.67 11.72
CA PHE A 99 25.50 11.25 10.37
C PHE A 99 24.53 12.25 9.76
N THR A 100 24.69 12.54 8.48
CA THR A 100 23.81 13.46 7.75
C THR A 100 22.37 12.96 7.73
N ALA A 101 21.40 13.85 7.45
CA ALA A 101 20.01 13.43 7.34
C ALA A 101 19.83 12.46 6.16
N SER A 102 20.51 12.70 5.04
CA SER A 102 20.50 11.78 3.88
C SER A 102 21.07 10.40 4.18
N GLU A 103 22.13 10.30 4.98
CA GLU A 103 22.68 9.00 5.39
C GLU A 103 21.69 8.22 6.26
N LYS A 104 21.07 8.91 7.23
CA LYS A 104 20.01 8.34 8.07
C LYS A 104 18.82 7.86 7.21
N ARG A 105 18.44 8.64 6.19
CA ARG A 105 17.39 8.29 5.22
C ARG A 105 17.68 6.96 4.52
N ILE A 106 18.86 6.85 3.91
CA ILE A 106 19.29 5.66 3.17
C ILE A 106 19.32 4.45 4.12
N ALA A 107 19.82 4.64 5.33
CA ALA A 107 19.89 3.56 6.32
C ALA A 107 18.52 3.07 6.79
N LEU A 108 17.55 3.96 7.00
CA LEU A 108 16.19 3.59 7.38
C LEU A 108 15.48 2.81 6.26
N ILE A 109 15.64 3.24 5.01
CA ILE A 109 15.06 2.56 3.85
C ILE A 109 15.71 1.17 3.67
N ALA A 110 17.04 1.08 3.78
CA ALA A 110 17.74 -0.20 3.74
C ALA A 110 17.33 -1.11 4.90
N ALA A 111 17.20 -0.56 6.11
CA ALA A 111 16.78 -1.30 7.28
C ALA A 111 15.37 -1.88 7.14
N ALA A 112 14.42 -1.15 6.55
CA ALA A 112 13.07 -1.66 6.30
C ALA A 112 13.09 -2.96 5.49
N ARG A 113 13.94 -3.02 4.46
CA ARG A 113 14.12 -4.20 3.61
C ARG A 113 14.87 -5.33 4.31
N MET A 114 15.87 -4.99 5.13
CA MET A 114 16.70 -5.98 5.84
C MET A 114 16.02 -6.58 7.08
N ALA A 115 15.00 -5.91 7.62
CA ALA A 115 14.34 -6.35 8.85
C ALA A 115 13.34 -7.50 8.62
N TYR A 116 13.08 -7.87 7.36
CA TYR A 116 12.34 -9.07 7.02
C TYR A 116 13.18 -10.33 7.36
N PRO A 117 12.60 -11.39 7.97
CA PRO A 117 11.18 -11.56 8.29
C PRO A 117 10.77 -11.11 9.70
N ASP A 118 11.71 -10.65 10.53
CA ASP A 118 11.52 -10.34 11.95
C ASP A 118 10.48 -9.24 12.19
N ILE A 119 10.38 -8.27 11.29
CA ILE A 119 9.24 -7.36 11.15
C ILE A 119 8.81 -7.33 9.68
N HIS A 120 7.50 -7.29 9.46
CA HIS A 120 6.90 -7.44 8.13
C HIS A 120 5.57 -6.69 8.06
N GLU A 121 5.10 -6.41 6.85
CA GLU A 121 3.75 -5.90 6.67
C GLU A 121 2.75 -7.05 6.88
N LYS A 122 1.68 -6.84 7.65
CA LYS A 122 0.60 -7.82 7.75
C LYS A 122 -0.36 -7.60 6.60
N ILE A 123 -0.45 -8.59 5.72
CA ILE A 123 -1.41 -8.57 4.61
C ILE A 123 -2.69 -9.24 5.06
N TRP A 124 -3.79 -8.52 4.91
CA TRP A 124 -5.14 -8.97 5.14
C TRP A 124 -6.02 -8.45 4.00
N ASP A 125 -6.39 -9.35 3.09
CA ASP A 125 -7.23 -9.02 1.95
C ASP A 125 -8.52 -9.82 1.96
N GLU A 126 -9.65 -9.12 1.71
CA GLU A 126 -10.99 -9.69 1.60
C GLU A 126 -11.68 -9.30 0.29
N SER A 127 -10.89 -8.93 -0.72
CA SER A 127 -11.38 -8.45 -2.02
C SER A 127 -11.76 -9.61 -2.96
N LEU A 128 -11.16 -10.79 -2.76
CA LEU A 128 -11.34 -11.93 -3.63
C LEU A 128 -12.60 -12.74 -3.31
N VAL A 129 -13.21 -13.29 -4.36
CA VAL A 129 -14.39 -14.16 -4.28
C VAL A 129 -14.08 -15.51 -4.92
N SER A 130 -14.41 -16.59 -4.23
CA SER A 130 -14.27 -17.96 -4.72
C SER A 130 -15.11 -18.17 -5.97
N GLY A 131 -14.58 -18.87 -6.97
CA GLY A 131 -15.32 -19.13 -8.20
C GLY A 131 -15.45 -17.93 -9.14
N ASN A 132 -14.92 -16.74 -8.79
CA ASN A 132 -15.05 -15.55 -9.61
C ASN A 132 -14.06 -15.57 -10.78
N TRP A 133 -14.59 -15.49 -11.99
CA TRP A 133 -13.82 -15.54 -13.24
C TRP A 133 -13.27 -14.18 -13.67
N PHE A 134 -13.68 -13.09 -13.02
CA PHE A 134 -13.11 -11.79 -13.28
C PHE A 134 -11.75 -11.63 -12.63
N LYS A 135 -10.87 -10.91 -13.34
CA LYS A 135 -9.70 -10.31 -12.72
C LYS A 135 -10.11 -8.98 -12.11
N ASP A 136 -9.90 -8.79 -10.80
CA ASP A 136 -10.30 -7.55 -10.09
C ASP A 136 -11.81 -7.24 -10.18
N GLY A 137 -12.64 -8.22 -9.82
CA GLY A 137 -14.09 -8.02 -9.68
C GLY A 137 -14.48 -6.97 -8.64
N SER A 138 -13.66 -6.81 -7.61
CA SER A 138 -13.83 -5.85 -6.51
C SER A 138 -13.40 -4.42 -6.86
N PHE A 139 -12.86 -4.16 -8.06
CA PHE A 139 -12.39 -2.84 -8.49
C PHE A 139 -11.34 -2.21 -7.56
N GLU A 140 -10.40 -3.00 -7.05
CA GLU A 140 -9.33 -2.51 -6.17
C GLU A 140 -8.05 -2.13 -6.96
N ILE A 141 -7.94 -2.57 -8.21
CA ILE A 141 -6.72 -2.44 -9.01
C ILE A 141 -6.90 -1.37 -10.09
N TRP A 142 -6.26 -0.23 -9.85
CA TRP A 142 -6.32 0.96 -10.69
C TRP A 142 -4.95 1.33 -11.25
N THR A 143 -4.88 1.66 -12.52
CA THR A 143 -3.68 2.23 -13.16
C THR A 143 -3.54 3.73 -12.81
N SER A 144 -4.66 4.40 -12.58
CA SER A 144 -4.73 5.77 -12.05
C SER A 144 -6.07 6.01 -11.37
N SER A 145 -6.29 7.16 -10.74
CA SER A 145 -7.60 7.54 -10.16
C SER A 145 -8.75 7.61 -11.17
N SER A 146 -8.47 7.50 -12.48
CA SER A 146 -9.45 7.56 -13.57
C SER A 146 -9.35 6.39 -14.56
N ALA A 147 -8.59 5.33 -14.22
CA ALA A 147 -8.42 4.18 -15.10
C ALA A 147 -8.28 2.87 -14.32
N LEU A 148 -9.19 1.92 -14.59
CA LEU A 148 -9.11 0.53 -14.12
C LEU A 148 -8.04 -0.23 -14.91
N THR A 149 -7.35 -1.16 -14.25
CA THR A 149 -6.25 -1.91 -14.90
C THR A 149 -6.74 -3.06 -15.78
N TYR A 150 -7.78 -3.78 -15.34
CA TYR A 150 -8.23 -5.01 -16.01
C TYR A 150 -9.59 -4.91 -16.69
N TRP A 151 -10.19 -3.72 -16.69
CA TRP A 151 -11.50 -3.46 -17.26
C TRP A 151 -11.39 -2.51 -18.45
N THR A 152 -12.18 -2.76 -19.49
CA THR A 152 -12.33 -1.80 -20.60
C THR A 152 -13.52 -0.90 -20.35
N THR A 153 -13.32 0.40 -20.50
CA THR A 153 -14.38 1.40 -20.41
C THR A 153 -14.67 2.03 -21.75
N THR A 154 -15.89 2.52 -21.95
CA THR A 154 -16.29 3.19 -23.21
C THR A 154 -17.21 4.34 -22.91
N THR A 155 -16.92 5.51 -23.48
CA THR A 155 -17.69 6.77 -23.45
C THR A 155 -17.88 7.41 -22.07
N SER A 156 -18.20 6.64 -21.03
CA SER A 156 -18.36 7.14 -19.65
C SER A 156 -17.02 7.49 -19.01
N THR A 157 -17.05 8.48 -18.13
CA THR A 157 -15.93 8.76 -17.21
C THR A 157 -16.01 7.80 -16.04
N ILE A 158 -14.89 7.11 -15.76
CA ILE A 158 -14.72 6.32 -14.55
C ILE A 158 -13.83 7.05 -13.53
N THR A 159 -14.13 6.87 -12.25
CA THR A 159 -13.33 7.46 -11.17
C THR A 159 -13.24 6.51 -9.99
N LYS A 160 -12.02 6.38 -9.45
CA LYS A 160 -11.74 5.64 -8.22
C LYS A 160 -12.41 6.33 -7.04
N THR A 161 -13.33 5.64 -6.38
CA THR A 161 -14.04 6.18 -5.21
C THR A 161 -13.55 5.49 -3.95
N THR A 162 -13.12 6.28 -2.96
CA THR A 162 -12.64 5.82 -1.63
C THR A 162 -13.51 6.32 -0.48
N SER A 163 -14.58 7.06 -0.78
CA SER A 163 -15.43 7.71 0.22
C SER A 163 -16.67 6.87 0.53
N SER A 164 -16.87 6.54 1.80
CA SER A 164 -18.12 5.94 2.29
C SER A 164 -19.30 6.90 2.07
N PRO A 165 -20.51 6.42 1.72
CA PRO A 165 -20.94 5.02 1.59
C PRO A 165 -20.78 4.44 0.19
N TYR A 166 -20.00 5.09 -0.68
CA TYR A 166 -19.99 4.81 -2.12
C TYR A 166 -19.03 3.71 -2.56
N TYR A 167 -18.51 2.91 -1.63
CA TYR A 167 -17.95 1.59 -1.90
C TYR A 167 -18.65 0.60 -0.95
N LYS A 168 -18.86 -0.63 -1.43
CA LYS A 168 -19.57 -1.67 -0.69
C LYS A 168 -18.56 -2.58 0.03
N HIS A 169 -17.46 -2.90 -0.64
CA HIS A 169 -16.45 -3.81 -0.15
C HIS A 169 -15.03 -3.30 -0.41
N GLY A 170 -14.09 -3.86 0.35
CA GLY A 170 -12.70 -3.43 0.31
C GLY A 170 -12.53 -1.95 0.62
N ALA A 171 -11.71 -1.26 -0.17
CA ALA A 171 -11.38 0.14 0.03
C ALA A 171 -11.90 1.05 -1.08
N THR A 172 -12.26 0.49 -2.24
CA THR A 172 -12.54 1.30 -3.43
C THR A 172 -13.65 0.72 -4.28
N SER A 173 -14.34 1.59 -5.03
CA SER A 173 -15.34 1.20 -6.03
C SER A 173 -15.17 1.99 -7.31
N CYS A 174 -15.86 1.56 -8.37
CA CYS A 174 -15.89 2.26 -9.65
C CYS A 174 -17.10 3.19 -9.74
N LYS A 175 -16.86 4.51 -9.73
CA LYS A 175 -17.87 5.51 -10.10
C LYS A 175 -17.92 5.62 -11.61
N ILE A 176 -19.12 5.56 -12.20
CA ILE A 176 -19.41 5.75 -13.62
C ILE A 176 -20.33 6.96 -13.76
N SER A 177 -19.97 7.91 -14.63
CA SER A 177 -20.73 9.16 -14.80
C SER A 177 -20.48 9.83 -16.16
N THR A 178 -21.03 11.04 -16.33
CA THR A 178 -20.83 12.02 -17.43
C THR A 178 -21.46 11.66 -18.79
N ALA A 179 -21.54 10.38 -19.13
CA ALA A 179 -22.13 9.93 -20.39
C ALA A 179 -22.54 8.47 -20.29
N ALA A 180 -23.54 8.07 -21.08
CA ALA A 180 -23.92 6.67 -21.22
C ALA A 180 -22.76 5.88 -21.87
N GLY A 181 -22.51 4.67 -21.37
CA GLY A 181 -21.35 3.89 -21.74
C GLY A 181 -21.26 2.58 -20.96
N THR A 182 -20.09 1.94 -20.99
CA THR A 182 -19.93 0.58 -20.46
C THR A 182 -18.61 0.38 -19.74
N VAL A 183 -18.61 -0.53 -18.76
CA VAL A 183 -17.42 -1.13 -18.14
C VAL A 183 -17.50 -2.64 -18.35
N LYS A 184 -16.49 -3.26 -18.96
CA LYS A 184 -16.57 -4.68 -19.34
C LYS A 184 -15.25 -5.44 -19.25
N GLN A 185 -15.36 -6.75 -19.08
CA GLN A 185 -14.31 -7.72 -19.35
C GLN A 185 -14.77 -8.68 -20.43
N SER A 186 -13.84 -9.01 -21.33
CA SER A 186 -14.05 -9.93 -22.44
C SER A 186 -12.88 -10.88 -22.60
N ILE A 187 -13.01 -11.89 -23.46
CA ILE A 187 -11.89 -12.79 -23.82
C ILE A 187 -10.65 -12.05 -24.35
N SER A 188 -10.80 -10.83 -24.87
CA SER A 188 -9.67 -9.99 -25.29
C SER A 188 -8.92 -9.37 -24.12
N ASN A 189 -9.60 -9.16 -22.99
CA ASN A 189 -9.00 -8.70 -21.75
C ASN A 189 -8.42 -9.87 -20.95
N TRP A 190 -9.15 -10.99 -20.95
CA TRP A 190 -8.90 -12.13 -20.08
C TRP A 190 -9.23 -13.45 -20.81
N ASP A 191 -8.21 -14.07 -21.39
CA ASP A 191 -8.36 -15.27 -22.24
C ASP A 191 -9.02 -16.45 -21.53
N ASP A 192 -8.85 -16.53 -20.20
CA ASP A 192 -9.45 -17.55 -19.36
C ASP A 192 -10.97 -17.62 -19.48
N LEU A 193 -11.65 -16.51 -19.82
CA LEU A 193 -13.09 -16.52 -20.02
C LEU A 193 -13.54 -17.51 -21.11
N LYS A 194 -12.67 -17.86 -22.08
CA LYS A 194 -12.95 -18.90 -23.10
C LYS A 194 -13.32 -20.25 -22.51
N ARG A 195 -12.84 -20.51 -21.29
CA ARG A 195 -13.10 -21.76 -20.57
C ARG A 195 -14.56 -21.86 -20.06
N LEU A 196 -15.33 -20.77 -20.14
CA LEU A 196 -16.76 -20.75 -19.81
C LEU A 196 -17.64 -21.32 -20.95
N ALA A 197 -17.10 -21.54 -22.14
CA ALA A 197 -17.84 -22.11 -23.27
C ALA A 197 -18.44 -23.49 -22.94
N GLY A 198 -19.68 -23.72 -23.37
CA GLY A 198 -20.43 -24.95 -23.07
C GLY A 198 -21.06 -25.00 -21.68
N HIS A 199 -21.13 -23.87 -20.98
CA HIS A 199 -21.61 -23.81 -19.59
C HIS A 199 -22.52 -22.61 -19.32
N THR A 200 -23.37 -22.76 -18.30
CA THR A 200 -24.16 -21.65 -17.76
C THR A 200 -23.31 -20.79 -16.84
N VAL A 201 -23.28 -19.50 -17.12
CA VAL A 201 -22.57 -18.46 -16.35
C VAL A 201 -23.57 -17.52 -15.73
N THR A 202 -23.33 -17.15 -14.48
CA THR A 202 -24.06 -16.08 -13.80
C THR A 202 -23.15 -14.88 -13.63
N PHE A 203 -23.62 -13.69 -14.03
CA PHE A 203 -22.95 -12.43 -13.81
C PHE A 203 -23.78 -11.59 -12.85
N SER A 204 -23.18 -11.15 -11.76
CA SER A 204 -23.77 -10.21 -10.81
C SER A 204 -22.79 -9.13 -10.40
N ILE A 205 -23.31 -8.05 -9.82
CA ILE A 205 -22.55 -6.94 -9.26
C ILE A 205 -23.25 -6.40 -8.01
N GLN A 206 -22.52 -5.69 -7.17
CA GLN A 206 -23.10 -4.70 -6.27
C GLN A 206 -23.20 -3.37 -7.00
N ALA A 207 -24.37 -2.75 -6.99
CA ALA A 207 -24.60 -1.47 -7.64
C ALA A 207 -25.31 -0.48 -6.72
N TRP A 208 -24.96 0.79 -6.87
CA TRP A 208 -25.66 1.92 -6.28
C TRP A 208 -25.97 2.93 -7.38
N CYS A 209 -27.20 3.46 -7.39
CA CYS A 209 -27.56 4.55 -8.29
C CYS A 209 -28.74 5.36 -7.75
N ASP A 210 -28.74 6.66 -8.04
CA ASP A 210 -29.79 7.62 -7.66
C ASP A 210 -30.90 7.78 -8.72
N THR A 211 -30.74 7.16 -9.88
CA THR A 211 -31.62 7.34 -11.03
C THR A 211 -32.10 5.98 -11.53
N ALA A 212 -33.42 5.82 -11.66
CA ALA A 212 -34.00 4.57 -12.15
C ALA A 212 -33.51 4.29 -13.57
N SER A 213 -33.28 3.01 -13.91
CA SER A 213 -32.81 2.58 -15.24
C SER A 213 -31.44 3.11 -15.67
N CYS A 214 -30.66 3.66 -14.75
CA CYS A 214 -29.30 4.12 -15.05
C CYS A 214 -28.32 2.98 -15.29
N LEU A 215 -28.56 1.78 -14.75
CA LEU A 215 -27.59 0.71 -14.69
C LEU A 215 -28.23 -0.67 -14.86
N ARG A 216 -27.55 -1.57 -15.56
CA ARG A 216 -27.84 -3.00 -15.66
C ARG A 216 -26.59 -3.78 -16.09
N VAL A 217 -26.63 -5.10 -15.99
CA VAL A 217 -25.56 -5.98 -16.47
C VAL A 217 -26.03 -6.85 -17.63
N SER A 218 -25.07 -7.39 -18.39
CA SER A 218 -25.37 -8.34 -19.45
C SER A 218 -24.24 -9.33 -19.72
N ILE A 219 -24.61 -10.46 -20.32
CA ILE A 219 -23.70 -11.46 -20.86
C ILE A 219 -23.92 -11.55 -22.38
N ASN A 220 -22.84 -11.62 -23.16
CA ASN A 220 -22.87 -11.85 -24.60
C ASN A 220 -21.78 -12.86 -24.98
N ASP A 221 -22.12 -13.83 -25.83
CA ASP A 221 -21.20 -14.85 -26.34
C ASP A 221 -20.98 -14.75 -27.88
N GLY A 222 -21.59 -13.75 -28.52
CA GLY A 222 -21.50 -13.48 -29.95
C GLY A 222 -22.19 -14.52 -30.84
N VAL A 223 -22.96 -15.43 -30.26
CA VAL A 223 -23.73 -16.45 -30.97
C VAL A 223 -25.19 -16.37 -30.57
N ASN A 224 -25.45 -16.42 -29.27
CA ASN A 224 -26.76 -16.26 -28.69
C ASN A 224 -27.13 -14.78 -28.55
N SER A 225 -28.42 -14.52 -28.35
CA SER A 225 -28.86 -13.17 -28.00
C SER A 225 -28.28 -12.74 -26.66
N GLN A 226 -27.79 -11.50 -26.60
CA GLN A 226 -27.27 -10.92 -25.37
C GLN A 226 -28.34 -10.95 -24.27
N THR A 227 -27.98 -11.50 -23.11
CA THR A 227 -28.88 -11.61 -21.96
C THR A 227 -28.62 -10.46 -21.00
N TYR A 228 -29.68 -9.74 -20.62
CA TYR A 228 -29.61 -8.60 -19.71
C TYR A 228 -30.22 -8.92 -18.36
N SER A 229 -29.73 -8.26 -17.31
CA SER A 229 -30.42 -8.16 -16.03
C SER A 229 -31.60 -7.19 -16.13
N SER A 230 -32.38 -7.11 -15.04
CA SER A 230 -33.27 -5.97 -14.85
C SER A 230 -32.45 -4.68 -14.64
N TYR A 231 -33.12 -3.55 -14.80
CA TYR A 231 -32.55 -2.24 -14.49
C TYR A 231 -32.52 -1.97 -12.99
N HIS A 232 -31.55 -1.16 -12.55
CA HIS A 232 -31.49 -0.65 -11.18
C HIS A 232 -32.67 0.28 -10.90
N THR A 233 -33.24 0.18 -9.70
CA THR A 233 -34.44 0.93 -9.26
C THR A 233 -34.17 2.42 -9.07
N GLY A 234 -32.91 2.78 -8.79
CA GLY A 234 -32.49 4.19 -8.63
C GLY A 234 -32.86 4.78 -7.27
N ASP A 235 -32.94 3.94 -6.25
CA ASP A 235 -33.38 4.28 -4.90
C ASP A 235 -32.28 4.85 -4.01
N SER A 236 -31.11 5.19 -4.57
CA SER A 236 -29.94 5.67 -3.82
C SER A 236 -29.48 4.69 -2.75
N ALA A 237 -29.64 3.39 -2.99
CA ALA A 237 -29.15 2.33 -2.12
C ALA A 237 -28.25 1.37 -2.90
N TRP A 238 -27.42 0.63 -2.16
CA TRP A 238 -26.75 -0.53 -2.70
C TRP A 238 -27.77 -1.64 -2.88
N THR A 239 -27.58 -2.44 -3.92
CA THR A 239 -28.22 -3.74 -4.07
C THR A 239 -28.01 -4.64 -2.84
N ASN A 240 -28.90 -5.61 -2.69
CA ASN A 240 -28.85 -6.62 -1.65
C ASN A 240 -27.64 -7.53 -1.83
N ASP A 241 -27.18 -8.09 -0.71
CA ASP A 241 -25.96 -8.90 -0.69
C ASP A 241 -26.11 -10.26 -1.40
N ASP A 242 -27.32 -10.81 -1.48
CA ASP A 242 -27.58 -12.01 -2.30
C ASP A 242 -27.96 -11.59 -3.73
N PRO A 243 -27.03 -11.71 -4.71
CA PRO A 243 -27.30 -11.29 -6.07
C PRO A 243 -28.40 -12.10 -6.76
N ARG A 244 -28.80 -13.26 -6.22
CA ARG A 244 -29.86 -14.13 -6.80
C ARG A 244 -31.27 -13.63 -6.48
N VAL A 245 -31.42 -12.76 -5.50
CA VAL A 245 -32.70 -12.13 -5.13
C VAL A 245 -32.74 -10.65 -5.51
N ASP A 246 -31.67 -10.12 -6.10
CA ASP A 246 -31.60 -8.75 -6.59
C ASP A 246 -31.89 -8.64 -8.09
N SER A 247 -32.11 -7.42 -8.56
CA SER A 247 -32.25 -7.00 -9.96
C SER A 247 -30.93 -7.02 -10.76
N MET A 248 -29.77 -7.00 -10.11
CA MET A 248 -28.44 -6.86 -10.74
C MET A 248 -27.74 -8.20 -11.02
N TYR A 249 -28.44 -9.15 -11.64
CA TYR A 249 -27.82 -10.36 -12.18
C TYR A 249 -28.36 -10.76 -13.55
N ALA A 250 -27.51 -11.42 -14.34
CA ALA A 250 -27.86 -12.07 -15.61
C ALA A 250 -27.32 -13.50 -15.62
N GLN A 251 -28.03 -14.42 -16.25
CA GLN A 251 -27.59 -15.81 -16.41
C GLN A 251 -27.75 -16.24 -17.87
N GLN A 252 -26.70 -16.79 -18.46
CA GLN A 252 -26.69 -17.23 -19.84
C GLN A 252 -25.89 -18.53 -20.01
N PHE A 253 -26.37 -19.43 -20.85
CA PHE A 253 -25.57 -20.52 -21.38
C PHE A 253 -24.65 -19.98 -22.47
N ILE A 254 -23.34 -20.13 -22.27
CA ILE A 254 -22.33 -19.74 -23.25
C ILE A 254 -22.21 -20.86 -24.28
N ASP A 255 -22.39 -20.53 -25.56
CA ASP A 255 -22.29 -21.52 -26.63
C ASP A 255 -20.94 -22.25 -26.65
N TRP A 256 -20.95 -23.52 -27.07
CA TRP A 256 -19.72 -24.32 -27.23
C TRP A 256 -18.74 -23.70 -28.22
N ASN A 257 -19.25 -22.94 -29.20
CA ASN A 257 -18.49 -22.24 -30.23
C ASN A 257 -18.68 -20.72 -30.13
N ALA A 258 -18.75 -20.20 -28.91
CA ALA A 258 -18.81 -18.76 -28.65
C ALA A 258 -17.73 -18.00 -29.43
N THR A 259 -18.12 -16.93 -30.13
CA THR A 259 -17.20 -16.11 -30.93
C THR A 259 -16.59 -14.97 -30.11
N GLU A 260 -17.25 -14.61 -29.01
CA GLU A 260 -16.75 -13.77 -27.94
C GLU A 260 -17.27 -14.31 -26.60
N ILE A 261 -16.75 -13.82 -25.48
CA ILE A 261 -17.43 -13.93 -24.19
C ILE A 261 -17.19 -12.59 -23.51
N THR A 262 -18.25 -11.81 -23.36
CA THR A 262 -18.22 -10.43 -22.90
C THR A 262 -19.24 -10.25 -21.79
N LEU A 263 -18.77 -9.79 -20.62
CA LEU A 263 -19.60 -9.46 -19.48
C LEU A 263 -19.53 -7.96 -19.25
N THR A 264 -20.68 -7.29 -19.31
CA THR A 264 -20.76 -5.83 -19.44
C THR A 264 -21.66 -5.22 -18.38
N ILE A 265 -21.15 -4.19 -17.71
CA ILE A 265 -21.90 -3.24 -16.90
C ILE A 265 -22.27 -2.07 -17.81
N HIS A 266 -23.56 -1.82 -17.95
CA HIS A 266 -24.11 -0.72 -18.76
C HIS A 266 -24.49 0.43 -17.86
N HIS A 267 -24.00 1.62 -18.15
CA HIS A 267 -24.50 2.87 -17.58
C HIS A 267 -25.23 3.62 -18.68
N GLU A 268 -26.55 3.73 -18.61
CA GLU A 268 -27.37 4.13 -19.77
C GLU A 268 -27.89 5.56 -19.70
N ILE A 269 -27.79 6.23 -18.55
CA ILE A 269 -28.31 7.58 -18.37
C ILE A 269 -27.16 8.56 -18.14
N ALA A 270 -26.83 9.34 -19.16
CA ALA A 270 -25.67 10.25 -19.17
C ALA A 270 -25.61 11.26 -17.99
N ALA A 271 -26.78 11.72 -17.52
CA ALA A 271 -26.87 12.67 -16.41
C ALA A 271 -26.82 12.00 -15.03
N ALA A 272 -26.91 10.67 -14.95
CA ALA A 272 -26.91 9.93 -13.70
C ALA A 272 -25.48 9.67 -13.21
N THR A 273 -25.37 9.27 -11.95
CA THR A 273 -24.13 8.71 -11.39
C THR A 273 -24.41 7.31 -10.85
N SER A 274 -23.53 6.37 -11.17
CA SER A 274 -23.59 5.02 -10.63
C SER A 274 -22.29 4.66 -9.95
N TYR A 275 -22.36 3.85 -8.90
CA TYR A 275 -21.20 3.21 -8.29
C TYR A 275 -21.39 1.71 -8.41
N VAL A 276 -20.33 1.01 -8.82
CA VAL A 276 -20.33 -0.45 -8.93
C VAL A 276 -19.14 -1.02 -8.18
N ASP A 277 -19.39 -2.17 -7.57
CA ASP A 277 -18.47 -2.90 -6.72
C ASP A 277 -18.74 -4.41 -6.86
N ASP A 278 -17.81 -5.25 -6.41
CA ASP A 278 -17.98 -6.69 -6.21
C ASP A 278 -18.64 -7.41 -7.40
N ALA A 279 -18.09 -7.19 -8.59
CA ALA A 279 -18.49 -7.86 -9.81
C ALA A 279 -18.06 -9.32 -9.79
N ARG A 280 -19.00 -10.22 -10.10
CA ARG A 280 -18.82 -11.67 -10.00
C ARG A 280 -19.31 -12.38 -11.24
N ALA A 281 -18.41 -13.09 -11.91
CA ALA A 281 -18.74 -14.04 -12.96
C ALA A 281 -18.57 -15.45 -12.38
N ILE A 282 -19.68 -16.16 -12.13
CA ILE A 282 -19.67 -17.49 -11.53
C ILE A 282 -19.98 -18.52 -12.61
N GLY A 283 -18.99 -19.37 -12.86
CA GLY A 283 -19.02 -20.43 -13.86
C GLY A 283 -19.04 -21.84 -13.26
N PRO A 284 -18.90 -22.88 -14.09
CA PRO A 284 -19.04 -24.30 -13.75
C PRO A 284 -17.96 -24.89 -12.83
N TYR A 285 -16.79 -24.25 -12.68
CA TYR A 285 -15.71 -24.70 -11.80
C TYR A 285 -14.94 -23.52 -11.21
N GLN A 286 -14.04 -23.82 -10.26
CA GLN A 286 -13.15 -22.86 -9.63
C GLN A 286 -12.11 -22.36 -10.65
N PRO A 287 -12.06 -21.06 -10.97
CA PRO A 287 -10.99 -20.49 -11.77
C PRO A 287 -9.71 -20.36 -10.94
N ARG A 288 -8.61 -20.03 -11.60
CA ARG A 288 -7.43 -19.51 -10.92
C ARG A 288 -7.71 -18.08 -10.47
N LEU A 289 -7.30 -17.73 -9.26
CA LEU A 289 -7.48 -16.39 -8.70
C LEU A 289 -6.11 -15.70 -8.63
N PHE A 290 -6.04 -14.47 -9.13
CA PHE A 290 -4.80 -13.69 -9.14
C PHE A 290 -4.56 -13.09 -7.76
N ILE A 291 -3.36 -13.28 -7.19
CA ILE A 291 -2.99 -12.84 -5.84
C ILE A 291 -1.67 -12.05 -5.78
N ASP A 292 -0.96 -11.90 -6.90
CA ASP A 292 0.31 -11.15 -6.95
C ASP A 292 0.16 -9.70 -6.47
N GLN A 293 -0.99 -9.08 -6.76
CA GLN A 293 -1.30 -7.71 -6.35
C GLN A 293 -1.36 -7.52 -4.83
N LEU A 294 -1.44 -8.59 -4.05
CA LEU A 294 -1.65 -8.53 -2.61
C LEU A 294 -0.37 -8.16 -1.84
N GLY A 295 0.79 -8.04 -2.51
CA GLY A 295 2.06 -7.68 -1.85
C GLY A 295 2.57 -8.76 -0.90
N LEU A 296 2.14 -10.02 -1.10
CA LEU A 296 2.58 -11.16 -0.31
C LEU A 296 4.06 -11.48 -0.59
N ALA A 297 4.83 -11.69 0.47
CA ALA A 297 6.21 -12.13 0.35
C ALA A 297 6.27 -13.48 -0.38
N GLN A 298 7.03 -13.53 -1.48
CA GLN A 298 7.11 -14.67 -2.39
C GLN A 298 5.75 -15.12 -2.98
N GLU A 299 4.75 -14.23 -3.04
CA GLU A 299 3.40 -14.55 -3.52
C GLU A 299 2.72 -15.69 -2.75
N LYS A 300 3.14 -15.91 -1.50
CA LYS A 300 2.67 -17.01 -0.66
C LYS A 300 1.75 -16.50 0.44
N PRO A 301 0.44 -16.80 0.38
CA PRO A 301 -0.41 -16.60 1.53
C PRO A 301 0.03 -17.52 2.65
N VAL A 302 -0.01 -17.01 3.87
CA VAL A 302 0.16 -17.84 5.05
C VAL A 302 -1.11 -18.63 5.30
N GLN A 303 -2.28 -18.03 5.10
CA GLN A 303 -3.56 -18.70 5.32
C GLN A 303 -4.62 -18.18 4.36
N VAL A 304 -5.49 -19.09 3.92
CA VAL A 304 -6.65 -18.80 3.09
C VAL A 304 -7.88 -19.22 3.88
N GLU A 305 -8.81 -18.31 4.07
CA GLU A 305 -10.09 -18.58 4.72
C GLU A 305 -11.23 -18.26 3.75
N ILE A 306 -12.39 -18.85 3.99
CA ILE A 306 -13.62 -18.63 3.23
C ILE A 306 -14.76 -18.27 4.16
N GLU A 307 -15.61 -17.40 3.66
CA GLU A 307 -16.86 -17.03 4.30
C GLU A 307 -17.80 -18.25 4.40
N PRO A 308 -18.36 -18.53 5.59
CA PRO A 308 -19.16 -19.73 5.84
C PRO A 308 -20.51 -19.73 5.11
N TYR A 309 -21.42 -18.80 5.39
CA TYR A 309 -22.78 -18.83 4.83
C TYR A 309 -23.42 -17.47 4.56
N ASN A 310 -23.30 -16.50 5.47
CA ASN A 310 -23.94 -15.19 5.35
C ASN A 310 -22.88 -14.08 5.25
N TYR A 311 -23.25 -12.99 4.54
CA TYR A 311 -22.54 -11.69 4.52
C TYR A 311 -22.59 -10.98 5.88
N SER A 312 -22.41 -11.70 6.98
CA SER A 312 -22.36 -11.13 8.31
C SER A 312 -20.91 -11.22 8.80
N THR A 313 -20.38 -10.09 9.26
CA THR A 313 -19.02 -9.95 9.79
C THR A 313 -18.75 -10.79 11.04
N ASP A 314 -19.79 -11.38 11.62
CA ASP A 314 -19.75 -11.96 12.96
C ASP A 314 -19.56 -13.48 12.95
N GLU A 315 -19.63 -14.15 11.79
CA GLU A 315 -19.39 -15.59 11.69
C GLU A 315 -17.88 -15.90 11.55
N PRO A 316 -17.37 -16.92 12.27
CA PRO A 316 -15.98 -17.31 12.15
C PRO A 316 -15.70 -17.87 10.76
N TRP A 317 -14.66 -17.34 10.12
CA TRP A 317 -14.21 -17.77 8.81
C TRP A 317 -13.65 -19.18 8.85
N SER A 318 -13.89 -19.95 7.79
CA SER A 318 -13.44 -21.34 7.69
C SER A 318 -12.13 -21.44 6.94
N ILE A 319 -11.17 -22.21 7.45
CA ILE A 319 -9.87 -22.40 6.79
C ILE A 319 -10.05 -23.25 5.52
N VAL A 320 -9.48 -22.80 4.42
CA VAL A 320 -9.38 -23.57 3.19
C VAL A 320 -8.07 -24.37 3.21
N PHE A 321 -8.19 -25.69 3.22
CA PHE A 321 -7.05 -26.60 3.12
C PHE A 321 -6.77 -26.97 1.66
N ASN A 322 -5.52 -27.33 1.35
CA ASN A 322 -5.09 -27.86 0.04
C ASN A 322 -5.25 -26.90 -1.15
N SER A 323 -5.22 -25.58 -0.92
CA SER A 323 -5.07 -24.63 -2.02
C SER A 323 -3.69 -24.78 -2.67
N ARG A 324 -3.64 -24.84 -4.00
CA ARG A 324 -2.38 -24.88 -4.75
C ARG A 324 -1.97 -23.47 -5.15
N LEU A 325 -0.68 -23.18 -5.07
CA LEU A 325 -0.10 -21.90 -5.46
C LEU A 325 0.73 -22.07 -6.73
N ASP A 326 0.69 -21.06 -7.57
CA ASP A 326 1.58 -20.87 -8.72
C ASP A 326 2.26 -19.51 -8.52
N THR A 327 3.46 -19.57 -7.93
CA THR A 327 4.27 -18.41 -7.56
C THR A 327 5.11 -17.86 -8.71
N GLU A 328 5.03 -18.46 -9.91
CA GLU A 328 5.66 -17.88 -11.10
C GLU A 328 4.71 -16.92 -11.80
N LEU A 329 3.41 -17.19 -11.69
CA LEU A 329 2.36 -16.44 -12.35
C LEU A 329 1.44 -15.68 -11.37
N GLY A 330 1.65 -15.83 -10.06
CA GLY A 330 0.88 -15.14 -9.03
C GLY A 330 -0.56 -15.61 -8.88
N TYR A 331 -0.83 -16.90 -9.04
CA TYR A 331 -2.17 -17.46 -8.92
C TYR A 331 -2.33 -18.43 -7.74
N ILE A 332 -3.54 -18.44 -7.19
CA ILE A 332 -4.03 -19.49 -6.29
C ILE A 332 -5.14 -20.30 -6.95
N TYR A 333 -5.11 -21.61 -6.72
CA TYR A 333 -6.11 -22.57 -7.15
C TYR A 333 -6.80 -23.13 -5.91
N LEU A 334 -8.10 -22.90 -5.80
CA LEU A 334 -8.91 -23.44 -4.72
C LEU A 334 -9.32 -24.90 -5.03
N PRO A 335 -9.41 -25.77 -4.02
CA PRO A 335 -9.99 -27.10 -4.19
C PRO A 335 -11.42 -27.06 -4.71
N SER A 336 -11.83 -28.08 -5.47
CA SER A 336 -13.20 -28.20 -5.97
C SER A 336 -14.27 -28.33 -4.87
N SER A 337 -13.88 -28.74 -3.65
CA SER A 337 -14.75 -28.82 -2.49
C SER A 337 -15.11 -27.46 -1.90
N VAL A 338 -14.36 -26.40 -2.26
CA VAL A 338 -14.65 -25.04 -1.81
C VAL A 338 -15.91 -24.53 -2.49
N GLN A 339 -16.85 -24.00 -1.72
CA GLN A 339 -18.04 -23.36 -2.25
C GLN A 339 -17.65 -22.16 -3.12
N ARG A 340 -18.35 -21.97 -4.25
CA ARG A 340 -18.20 -20.80 -5.12
C ARG A 340 -19.08 -19.67 -4.63
N ASP A 341 -18.81 -18.46 -5.11
CA ASP A 341 -19.56 -17.25 -4.81
C ASP A 341 -19.55 -16.92 -3.31
N ARG A 342 -18.36 -17.03 -2.71
CA ARG A 342 -18.09 -16.73 -1.31
C ARG A 342 -16.83 -15.90 -1.19
N ARG A 343 -16.80 -14.96 -0.25
CA ARG A 343 -15.59 -14.16 -0.04
C ARG A 343 -14.46 -15.02 0.50
N LEU A 344 -13.26 -14.68 0.07
CA LEU A 344 -12.03 -15.24 0.58
C LEU A 344 -11.35 -14.21 1.45
N ARG A 345 -10.68 -14.69 2.49
CA ARG A 345 -9.75 -13.90 3.25
C ARG A 345 -8.36 -14.48 3.06
N ILE A 346 -7.49 -13.67 2.47
CA ILE A 346 -6.10 -14.02 2.26
C ILE A 346 -5.28 -13.32 3.32
N LYS A 347 -4.61 -14.12 4.17
CA LYS A 347 -3.70 -13.64 5.20
C LYS A 347 -2.28 -13.97 4.80
N GLY A 348 -1.38 -13.03 4.99
CA GLY A 348 0.05 -13.28 4.80
C GLY A 348 0.93 -12.19 5.35
N ILE A 349 2.19 -12.26 4.96
CA ILE A 349 3.21 -11.29 5.34
C ILE A 349 3.77 -10.66 4.07
N GLY A 350 4.00 -9.35 4.09
CA GLY A 350 4.57 -8.57 2.98
C GLY A 350 5.91 -7.96 3.35
N TYR A 351 6.64 -7.51 2.35
CA TYR A 351 7.87 -6.74 2.55
C TYR A 351 7.55 -5.35 3.10
N LEU A 352 8.41 -4.84 3.97
CA LEU A 352 8.29 -3.47 4.46
C LEU A 352 8.97 -2.50 3.49
N ASP A 353 8.27 -1.42 3.18
CA ASP A 353 8.84 -0.29 2.45
C ASP A 353 8.24 1.04 2.93
N PHE A 354 8.92 2.14 2.62
CA PHE A 354 8.37 3.48 2.80
C PHE A 354 7.61 3.89 1.54
N LEU A 355 6.32 4.19 1.71
CA LEU A 355 5.40 4.44 0.61
C LEU A 355 4.83 5.86 0.65
N VAL A 356 4.66 6.44 -0.54
CA VAL A 356 3.83 7.63 -0.79
C VAL A 356 2.81 7.24 -1.86
N SER A 357 1.52 7.35 -1.55
CA SER A 357 0.44 6.97 -2.48
C SER A 357 0.57 5.53 -3.02
N GLY A 358 1.09 4.61 -2.20
CA GLY A 358 1.27 3.20 -2.57
C GLY A 358 2.53 2.86 -3.38
N ALA A 359 3.39 3.85 -3.67
CA ALA A 359 4.66 3.62 -4.37
C ALA A 359 5.86 3.83 -3.43
N SER A 360 6.90 3.01 -3.61
CA SER A 360 8.19 3.16 -2.93
C SER A 360 8.72 4.58 -3.07
N SER A 361 9.02 5.22 -1.95
CA SER A 361 9.49 6.61 -1.91
C SER A 361 10.60 6.78 -0.87
N THR A 362 11.43 7.79 -1.12
CA THR A 362 12.49 8.25 -0.21
C THR A 362 12.17 9.62 0.40
N ASP A 363 10.96 10.14 0.16
CA ASP A 363 10.51 11.41 0.72
C ASP A 363 10.35 11.29 2.24
N TRP A 364 10.62 12.38 2.98
CA TRP A 364 10.47 12.37 4.43
C TRP A 364 9.02 12.18 4.90
N ALA A 365 8.05 12.53 4.04
CA ALA A 365 6.63 12.27 4.25
C ALA A 365 6.21 10.82 3.94
N ALA A 366 7.09 10.00 3.35
CA ALA A 366 6.80 8.60 3.09
C ALA A 366 6.55 7.85 4.41
N THR A 367 5.63 6.89 4.38
CA THR A 367 5.22 6.15 5.59
C THR A 367 5.43 4.66 5.44
N ILE A 368 5.74 4.00 6.55
CA ILE A 368 5.89 2.54 6.65
C ILE A 368 4.77 1.97 7.53
N ASN A 369 4.25 0.79 7.19
CA ASN A 369 3.12 0.16 7.89
C ASN A 369 3.53 -0.60 9.18
N ILE A 370 4.33 0.06 10.02
CA ILE A 370 4.68 -0.38 11.37
C ILE A 370 4.59 0.81 12.34
N ASN A 371 4.50 0.51 13.62
CA ASN A 371 4.54 1.47 14.71
C ASN A 371 5.42 0.95 15.86
N SER A 372 5.49 1.70 16.96
CA SER A 372 6.14 1.23 18.19
C SER A 372 5.36 0.03 18.76
N PRO A 373 6.03 -1.06 19.18
CA PRO A 373 7.47 -1.19 19.39
C PRO A 373 8.29 -1.70 18.19
N GLN A 374 7.68 -2.12 17.08
CA GLN A 374 8.41 -2.63 15.90
C GLN A 374 9.35 -1.59 15.28
N THR A 375 9.01 -0.30 15.40
CA THR A 375 9.89 0.80 14.98
C THR A 375 11.26 0.72 15.65
N ASP A 376 11.37 0.24 16.90
CA ASP A 376 12.67 0.11 17.57
C ASP A 376 13.60 -0.92 16.93
N ILE A 377 13.05 -1.95 16.30
CA ILE A 377 13.83 -2.93 15.52
C ILE A 377 14.35 -2.26 14.26
N LEU A 378 13.48 -1.52 13.54
CA LEU A 378 13.87 -0.76 12.37
C LEU A 378 15.01 0.24 12.68
N ILE A 379 14.90 0.98 13.78
CA ILE A 379 15.92 1.95 14.18
C ILE A 379 17.24 1.25 14.52
N ALA A 380 17.22 0.17 15.30
CA ALA A 380 18.45 -0.57 15.63
C ALA A 380 19.13 -1.14 14.37
N GLN A 381 18.34 -1.68 13.43
CA GLN A 381 18.83 -2.18 12.14
C GLN A 381 19.46 -1.06 11.30
N ALA A 382 18.84 0.12 11.26
CA ALA A 382 19.36 1.28 10.54
C ALA A 382 20.69 1.76 11.14
N ILE A 383 20.83 1.73 12.47
CA ILE A 383 22.09 2.08 13.13
C ILE A 383 23.21 1.10 12.76
N VAL A 384 22.94 -0.22 12.81
CA VAL A 384 23.91 -1.23 12.37
C VAL A 384 24.33 -0.99 10.92
N TYR A 385 23.38 -0.68 10.04
CA TYR A 385 23.66 -0.34 8.64
C TYR A 385 24.55 0.90 8.48
N LEU A 386 24.23 2.00 9.19
CA LEU A 386 24.99 3.25 9.15
C LEU A 386 26.46 3.02 9.50
N TYR A 387 26.70 2.39 10.65
CA TYR A 387 28.06 2.11 11.07
C TYR A 387 28.74 1.20 10.03
N THR A 388 28.14 0.07 9.66
CA THR A 388 28.74 -0.89 8.71
C THR A 388 29.18 -0.24 7.40
N ARG A 389 28.36 0.65 6.81
CA ARG A 389 28.70 1.35 5.56
C ARG A 389 29.85 2.36 5.73
N LYS A 390 30.00 2.97 6.89
CA LYS A 390 31.05 3.96 7.18
C LYS A 390 32.42 3.35 7.48
N SER A 391 32.50 2.05 7.77
CA SER A 391 33.76 1.33 8.03
C SER A 391 34.74 1.25 6.84
N LEU A 392 34.32 1.63 5.63
CA LEU A 392 34.99 1.20 4.41
C LEU A 392 36.11 2.10 3.83
N PRO A 393 36.50 3.27 4.39
CA PRO A 393 37.89 3.69 4.08
C PRO A 393 38.75 4.49 5.10
N ASN A 394 38.30 5.06 6.22
CA ASN A 394 39.03 6.24 6.80
C ASN A 394 39.38 6.26 8.30
N PHE A 395 39.43 5.13 9.01
CA PHE A 395 39.72 5.16 10.46
C PHE A 395 41.17 4.79 10.81
N SER A 396 41.79 5.59 11.69
CA SER A 396 43.02 5.22 12.40
C SER A 396 42.79 4.01 13.34
N ARG A 397 43.87 3.33 13.77
CA ARG A 397 43.78 2.04 14.49
C ARG A 397 42.93 2.09 15.78
N SER A 398 43.00 3.19 16.55
CA SER A 398 42.18 3.36 17.77
C SER A 398 40.71 3.61 17.46
N THR A 399 40.41 4.44 16.46
CA THR A 399 39.03 4.69 16.00
C THR A 399 38.35 3.45 15.42
N ASN A 400 39.11 2.46 14.94
CA ASN A 400 38.54 1.20 14.45
C ASN A 400 38.03 0.33 15.61
N GLU A 401 38.72 0.28 16.76
CA GLU A 401 38.30 -0.54 17.90
C GLU A 401 37.01 0.00 18.56
N ASP A 402 36.93 1.30 18.80
CA ASP A 402 35.71 1.95 19.32
C ASP A 402 34.52 1.77 18.36
N PHE A 403 34.79 1.83 17.06
CA PHE A 403 33.80 1.59 16.03
C PHE A 403 33.29 0.14 16.04
N GLN A 404 34.18 -0.86 16.08
CA GLN A 404 33.81 -2.27 16.17
C GLN A 404 33.00 -2.56 17.44
N ASN A 405 33.39 -1.97 18.57
CA ASN A 405 32.65 -2.08 19.82
C ASN A 405 31.23 -1.50 19.70
N THR A 406 31.08 -0.39 18.98
CA THR A 406 29.78 0.25 18.72
C THR A 406 28.89 -0.62 17.83
N VAL A 407 29.42 -1.15 16.73
CA VAL A 407 28.68 -2.10 15.86
C VAL A 407 28.23 -3.32 16.66
N ASN A 408 29.14 -3.95 17.41
CA ASN A 408 28.84 -5.12 18.24
C ASN A 408 27.78 -4.83 19.32
N TYR A 409 27.78 -3.63 19.89
CA TYR A 409 26.72 -3.20 20.80
C TYR A 409 25.37 -3.18 20.11
N TRP A 410 25.27 -2.51 18.96
CA TRP A 410 24.01 -2.36 18.24
C TRP A 410 23.51 -3.67 17.63
N GLU A 411 24.39 -4.57 17.19
CA GLU A 411 23.99 -5.92 16.76
C GLU A 411 23.38 -6.74 17.90
N ARG A 412 23.93 -6.64 19.11
CA ARG A 412 23.34 -7.30 20.30
C ARG A 412 22.01 -6.69 20.68
N GLU A 413 21.91 -5.36 20.63
CA GLU A 413 20.67 -4.65 20.96
C GLU A 413 19.57 -4.95 19.93
N LEU A 414 19.92 -5.01 18.63
CA LEU A 414 19.03 -5.46 17.57
C LEU A 414 18.50 -6.87 17.84
N LYS A 415 19.37 -7.85 18.11
CA LYS A 415 18.96 -9.24 18.43
C LYS A 415 18.02 -9.30 19.64
N LYS A 416 18.31 -8.51 20.67
CA LYS A 416 17.47 -8.42 21.87
C LYS A 416 16.10 -7.82 21.56
N ARG A 417 16.03 -6.78 20.72
CA ARG A 417 14.76 -6.15 20.30
C ARG A 417 13.95 -7.06 19.41
N ILE A 418 14.57 -7.77 18.47
CA ILE A 418 13.92 -8.82 17.67
C ILE A 418 13.30 -9.86 18.59
N GLY A 419 14.05 -10.39 19.57
CA GLY A 419 13.52 -11.37 20.50
C GLY A 419 12.37 -10.87 21.39
N LYS A 420 12.24 -9.56 21.60
CA LYS A 420 11.22 -8.96 22.47
C LYS A 420 10.00 -8.43 21.72
N PHE A 421 10.21 -7.86 20.53
CA PHE A 421 9.22 -7.08 19.78
C PHE A 421 9.04 -7.56 18.34
N GLY A 422 9.80 -8.58 17.92
CA GLY A 422 9.65 -9.23 16.63
C GLY A 422 8.23 -9.72 16.43
N MET A 423 7.78 -9.67 15.19
CA MET A 423 6.45 -10.11 14.80
C MET A 423 6.47 -11.62 14.63
N GLU A 424 5.41 -12.28 15.10
CA GLU A 424 5.24 -13.71 14.86
C GLU A 424 5.17 -13.97 13.35
N ILE A 425 6.03 -14.87 12.87
CA ILE A 425 5.94 -15.40 11.51
C ILE A 425 4.96 -16.56 11.60
N PRO A 426 3.71 -16.41 11.14
CA PRO A 426 2.74 -17.46 11.34
C PRO A 426 3.17 -18.69 10.54
N SER A 427 3.24 -19.83 11.21
CA SER A 427 3.65 -21.08 10.57
C SER A 427 2.62 -21.49 9.52
N ILE A 428 3.09 -21.84 8.33
CA ILE A 428 2.30 -22.15 7.15
C ILE A 428 1.34 -23.32 7.44
N PRO A 429 0.01 -23.16 7.46
CA PRO A 429 -0.94 -24.26 7.56
C PRO A 429 -1.28 -24.90 6.20
N SER A 430 -0.60 -24.55 5.10
CA SER A 430 -0.72 -25.28 3.84
C SER A 430 0.37 -26.35 3.74
N ARG A 431 0.00 -27.62 3.88
CA ARG A 431 0.88 -28.72 3.45
C ARG A 431 1.20 -28.51 1.97
N PHE A 432 2.45 -28.18 1.67
CA PHE A 432 2.97 -28.29 0.31
C PHE A 432 3.08 -29.79 0.00
N GLN A 433 2.26 -30.26 -0.94
CA GLN A 433 2.46 -31.56 -1.60
C GLN A 433 2.78 -31.31 -3.06
#